data_AF-Q40811-F1
#
_entry.id   AF-Q40811-F1
#
_cell.length_a   1.000
_cell.length_b   1.000
_cell.length_c   1.000
_cell.angle_alpha   90.00
_cell.angle_beta   90.00
_cell.angle_gamma   90.00
#
_symmetry.space_group_name_H-M   'P 1'
#
loop_
_entity.id
_entity.type
_entity.pdbx_description
1 polymer ?
#
loop_
_entity_poly.entity_id
_entity_poly.type
_entity_poly.pdbx_seq_one_letter_code
_entity_poly.pdbx_strand_id
1 'polypeptide(L)' 'NMSTTINFCGPNTYKKNIMDDDKKNNLYLRWPDLFVDEATCKKDQAFWKKEYG' A
#
# COMPACT_ATOMS: atom_id res chain seq x y z
N ASN A 1 21.71 16.20 13.79
CA ASN A 1 20.91 16.02 12.57
C ASN A 1 19.75 15.08 12.93
N MET A 2 18.56 15.60 13.22
CA MET A 2 17.35 14.79 13.43
C MET A 2 16.59 14.78 12.10
N SER A 3 16.63 13.67 11.37
CA SER A 3 15.69 13.48 10.26
C SER A 3 14.36 13.05 10.87
N THR A 4 13.36 13.92 10.84
CA THR A 4 11.99 13.55 11.18
C THR A 4 11.30 13.05 9.91
N THR A 5 10.71 11.85 9.95
CA THR A 5 9.91 11.34 8.84
C THR A 5 8.72 12.27 8.65
N ILE A 6 8.63 12.91 7.49
CA ILE A 6 7.46 13.71 7.12
C ILE A 6 6.40 12.72 6.65
N ASN A 7 5.39 12.51 7.49
CA ASN A 7 4.23 11.69 7.15
C ASN A 7 3.13 12.59 6.56
N PHE A 8 2.29 12.04 5.68
CA PHE A 8 1.07 12.69 5.18
C PHE A 8 1.30 14.02 4.44
N CYS A 9 2.20 14.04 3.46
CA CYS A 9 2.63 15.24 2.71
C CYS A 9 1.55 15.92 1.83
N GLY A 10 0.26 15.60 1.97
CA GLY A 10 -0.85 16.22 1.23
C GLY A 10 -2.08 15.32 1.10
N PRO A 11 -3.19 15.83 0.50
CA PRO A 11 -4.48 15.12 0.40
C PRO A 11 -4.52 14.02 -0.69
N ASN A 12 -3.36 13.45 -1.06
CA ASN A 12 -3.32 12.40 -2.07
C ASN A 12 -3.98 11.14 -1.53
N THR A 13 -5.17 10.84 -2.05
CA THR A 13 -5.90 9.64 -1.64
C THR A 13 -5.41 8.43 -2.43
N TYR A 14 -5.15 7.34 -1.71
CA TYR A 14 -4.88 6.04 -2.32
C TYR A 14 -6.03 5.61 -3.24
N LYS A 15 -5.75 5.45 -4.53
CA LYS A 15 -6.74 5.06 -5.53
C LYS A 15 -6.78 3.54 -5.69
N LYS A 16 -7.51 2.86 -4.81
CA LYS A 16 -7.71 1.40 -4.89
C LYS A 16 -8.25 0.93 -6.24
N ASN A 17 -9.13 1.72 -6.86
CA ASN A 17 -9.88 1.32 -8.06
C ASN A 17 -9.06 1.35 -9.36
N ILE A 18 -7.86 1.97 -9.36
CA ILE A 18 -6.98 2.01 -10.55
C ILE A 18 -5.91 0.91 -10.54
N MET A 19 -5.86 0.09 -9.48
CA MET A 19 -5.00 -1.07 -9.41
C MET A 19 -5.63 -2.24 -10.16
N ASP A 20 -5.03 -2.56 -11.31
CA ASP A 20 -5.22 -3.84 -11.97
C ASP A 20 -4.54 -4.98 -11.20
N ASP A 21 -4.83 -6.23 -11.58
CA ASP A 21 -4.30 -7.40 -10.89
C ASP A 21 -2.79 -7.54 -11.07
N ASP A 22 -2.23 -7.14 -12.20
CA ASP A 22 -0.78 -7.15 -12.44
C ASP A 22 -0.05 -6.23 -11.47
N LYS A 23 -0.56 -5.03 -11.22
CA LYS A 23 -0.01 -4.11 -10.22
C LYS A 23 -0.12 -4.69 -8.83
N LYS A 24 -1.27 -5.27 -8.45
CA LYS A 24 -1.44 -5.92 -7.14
C LYS A 24 -0.46 -7.09 -6.95
N ASN A 25 -0.26 -7.90 -7.99
CA ASN A 25 0.68 -9.01 -7.98
C ASN A 25 2.11 -8.51 -7.79
N ASN A 26 2.52 -7.52 -8.58
CA ASN A 26 3.85 -6.92 -8.47
C ASN A 26 4.07 -6.25 -7.11
N LEU A 27 3.05 -5.57 -6.57
CA LEU A 27 3.15 -4.92 -5.27
C LEU A 27 3.24 -5.96 -4.15
N TYR A 28 2.44 -7.03 -4.21
CA TYR A 28 2.50 -8.10 -3.22
C TYR A 28 3.87 -8.80 -3.21
N LEU A 29 4.46 -9.07 -4.38
CA LEU A 29 5.79 -9.70 -4.45
C LEU A 29 6.91 -8.84 -3.85
N ARG A 30 6.79 -7.52 -3.92
CA ARG A 30 7.83 -6.57 -3.48
C ARG A 30 7.57 -5.97 -2.11
N TRP A 31 6.30 -5.87 -1.73
CA TRP A 31 5.83 -5.21 -0.53
C TRP A 31 4.53 -5.85 0.00
N PRO A 32 4.61 -7.12 0.44
CA PRO A 32 3.46 -7.81 1.01
C PRO A 32 3.13 -7.30 2.40
N ASP A 33 1.85 -7.39 2.78
CA ASP A 33 1.48 -7.40 4.19
C ASP A 33 1.83 -8.78 4.78
N LEU A 34 2.72 -8.81 5.77
CA LEU A 34 3.21 -10.05 6.38
C LEU A 34 2.23 -10.62 7.42
N PHE A 35 1.15 -9.91 7.74
CA PHE A 35 0.17 -10.30 8.77
C PHE A 35 -1.13 -10.89 8.19
N VAL A 36 -1.34 -10.82 6.88
CA VAL A 36 -2.53 -11.37 6.20
C VAL A 36 -2.13 -12.20 4.99
N ASP A 37 -3.02 -13.08 4.54
CA ASP A 37 -2.78 -13.88 3.35
C ASP A 37 -2.81 -13.04 2.06
N GLU A 38 -2.24 -13.60 1.00
CA GLU A 38 -2.11 -12.95 -0.31
C GLU A 38 -3.43 -12.47 -0.90
N ALA A 39 -4.49 -13.29 -0.81
CA ALA A 39 -5.77 -12.97 -1.39
C ALA A 39 -6.41 -11.80 -0.63
N THR A 40 -6.34 -11.82 0.71
CA THR A 40 -6.80 -10.73 1.56
C THR A 40 -5.98 -9.45 1.33
N CYS A 41 -4.64 -9.54 1.27
CA CYS A 41 -3.76 -8.41 1.00
C CYS A 41 -4.12 -7.71 -0.32
N LYS A 42 -4.26 -8.46 -1.42
CA LYS A 42 -4.57 -7.92 -2.76
C LYS A 42 -6.00 -7.39 -2.86
N LYS A 43 -6.96 -8.06 -2.21
CA LYS A 43 -8.37 -7.65 -2.23
C LYS A 43 -8.59 -6.38 -1.45
N ASP A 44 -8.08 -6.31 -0.22
CA ASP A 44 -8.37 -5.22 0.69
C ASP A 44 -7.43 -4.05 0.48
N GLN A 45 -6.15 -4.33 0.15
CA GLN A 45 -5.10 -3.34 -0.07
C GLN A 45 -4.92 -2.41 1.13
N ALA A 46 -5.28 -2.89 2.32
CA ALA A 46 -5.35 -2.09 3.55
C ALA A 46 -3.96 -1.58 3.95
N PHE A 47 -2.95 -2.45 3.85
CA PHE A 47 -1.56 -2.11 4.12
C PHE A 47 -1.06 -0.99 3.19
N TRP A 48 -1.19 -1.17 1.87
CA TRP A 48 -0.74 -0.17 0.90
C TRP A 48 -1.46 1.17 1.04
N LYS A 49 -2.75 1.14 1.35
CA LYS A 49 -3.53 2.36 1.64
C LYS A 49 -3.00 3.09 2.86
N LYS A 50 -2.64 2.36 3.92
CA LYS A 50 -2.13 2.94 5.17
C LYS A 50 -0.73 3.54 5.00
N GLU A 51 0.15 2.84 4.29
CA GLU A 51 1.54 3.28 4.08
C GLU A 51 1.66 4.40 3.03
N TYR A 52 0.68 4.53 2.13
CA TYR A 52 0.68 5.59 1.12
C TYR A 52 0.53 7.00 1.72
N GLY A 53 -0.12 7.12 2.88
CA GLY A 53 -0.46 8.42 3.50
C GLY A 53 -1.94 8.74 3.32
#